data_AF-A0ABD3B1G9-F1
#
_entry.id   AF-A0ABD3B1G9-F1
#
_cell.length_a   1.000
_cell.length_b   1.000
_cell.length_c   1.000
_cell.angle_alpha   90.00
_cell.angle_beta   90.00
_cell.angle_gamma   90.00
#
_symmetry.space_group_name_H-M   'P 1'
#
loop_
_entity.id
_entity.type
_entity.pdbx_description
1 polymer ?
#
loop_
_entity_poly.entity_id
_entity_poly.type
_entity_poly.pdbx_seq_one_letter_code
_entity_poly.pdbx_strand_id
1 'polypeptide(L)'
;MVAFFATTITAITVLTLFALYNTVPTLLSTHPLTFLPIPTYSTYAFTCIACGSHGSGFSYSCAHCEFDLHMNCALFLPARIRILNKHPHELTLAFDFPEIFACNVCGAAVENYLWRCDCDFGIHLGCTKHNQQLQ
;
A
#
# COMPACT_ATOMS: atom_id res chain seq x y z
N MET A 1 45.77 2.00 -5.96
CA MET A 1 44.72 0.97 -5.85
C MET A 1 43.56 1.48 -5.00
N VAL A 2 42.81 2.50 -5.43
CA VAL A 2 41.46 2.80 -4.89
C VAL A 2 40.73 3.71 -5.89
N ALA A 3 39.94 3.14 -6.80
CA ALA A 3 39.06 3.90 -7.70
C ALA A 3 38.03 2.98 -8.40
N PHE A 4 37.37 2.07 -7.68
CA PHE A 4 36.35 1.19 -8.27
C PHE A 4 35.08 0.98 -7.41
N PHE A 5 34.93 1.69 -6.28
CA PHE A 5 33.80 1.47 -5.36
C PHE A 5 32.69 2.53 -5.43
N ALA A 6 32.87 3.65 -6.16
CA ALA A 6 31.87 4.73 -6.19
C ALA A 6 30.87 4.64 -7.35
N THR A 7 31.19 3.93 -8.44
CA THR A 7 30.31 3.77 -9.61
C THR A 7 29.37 2.57 -9.50
N THR A 8 29.72 1.59 -8.66
CA THR A 8 28.89 0.41 -8.41
C THR A 8 27.78 0.70 -7.39
N ILE A 9 28.04 1.55 -6.39
CA ILE A 9 27.03 1.94 -5.39
C ILE A 9 25.90 2.74 -6.05
N THR A 10 26.19 3.65 -6.98
CA THR A 10 25.17 4.43 -7.70
C THR A 10 24.38 3.57 -8.69
N ALA A 11 25.00 2.61 -9.37
CA ALA A 11 24.30 1.70 -10.27
C ALA A 11 23.40 0.72 -9.50
N ILE A 12 23.84 0.19 -8.35
CA ILE A 12 23.03 -0.69 -7.50
C ILE A 12 21.84 0.06 -6.91
N THR A 13 22.01 1.30 -6.42
CA THR A 13 20.87 2.11 -5.91
C THR A 13 19.89 2.48 -7.01
N VAL A 14 20.36 2.79 -8.22
CA VAL A 14 19.47 3.07 -9.36
C VAL A 14 18.72 1.81 -9.79
N LEU A 15 19.37 0.65 -9.87
CA LEU A 15 18.72 -0.62 -10.23
C LEU A 15 17.71 -1.10 -9.17
N THR A 16 18.00 -0.94 -7.88
CA THR A 16 17.04 -1.28 -6.82
C THR A 16 15.88 -0.30 -6.79
N LEU A 17 16.09 1.01 -7.00
CA LEU A 17 15.01 1.98 -7.15
C LEU A 17 14.17 1.72 -8.40
N PHE A 18 14.78 1.34 -9.52
CA PHE A 18 14.06 0.97 -10.75
C PHE A 18 13.25 -0.32 -10.53
N ALA A 19 13.82 -1.33 -9.88
CA ALA A 19 13.11 -2.56 -9.56
C ALA A 19 11.95 -2.29 -8.59
N LEU A 20 12.15 -1.46 -7.56
CA LEU A 20 11.11 -1.06 -6.60
C LEU A 20 10.01 -0.22 -7.26
N TYR A 21 10.38 0.71 -8.14
CA TYR A 21 9.46 1.49 -8.96
C TYR A 21 8.63 0.61 -9.90
N ASN A 22 9.23 -0.45 -10.46
CA ASN A 22 8.53 -1.40 -11.34
C ASN A 22 7.81 -2.53 -10.57
N THR A 23 8.08 -2.76 -9.28
CA THR A 23 7.36 -3.77 -8.47
C THR A 23 6.06 -3.24 -7.86
N VAL A 24 6.00 -1.94 -7.55
CA VAL A 24 4.78 -1.28 -7.04
C VAL A 24 3.57 -1.45 -8.00
N PRO A 25 3.72 -1.28 -9.32
CA PRO A 25 2.64 -1.51 -10.29
C PRO A 25 2.25 -2.99 -10.46
N THR A 26 3.16 -3.93 -10.17
CA THR A 26 2.91 -5.37 -10.46
C THR A 26 2.06 -6.09 -9.41
N LEU A 27 1.87 -5.50 -8.22
CA LEU A 27 0.99 -6.06 -7.18
C LEU A 27 -0.50 -5.86 -7.46
N LEU A 28 -0.86 -4.97 -8.39
CA LEU A 28 -2.25 -4.55 -8.64
C LEU A 28 -2.64 -4.75 -10.12
N SER A 29 -2.77 -6.00 -10.56
CA SER A 29 -3.18 -6.30 -11.94
C SER A 29 -4.58 -5.77 -12.31
N THR A 30 -5.45 -5.47 -11.33
CA THR A 30 -6.79 -4.91 -11.57
C THR A 30 -6.88 -3.40 -11.35
N HIS A 31 -5.89 -2.79 -10.68
CA HIS A 31 -5.83 -1.36 -10.37
C HIS A 31 -4.48 -0.78 -10.77
N PRO A 32 -4.30 -0.39 -12.05
CA PRO A 32 -3.03 0.14 -12.52
C PRO A 32 -2.70 1.44 -11.78
N LEU A 33 -1.66 1.39 -10.96
CA LEU A 33 -1.18 2.55 -10.22
C LEU A 33 -0.25 3.38 -11.08
N THR A 34 -0.58 4.67 -11.21
CA THR A 34 0.25 5.66 -11.88
C THR A 34 0.95 6.51 -10.83
N PHE A 35 2.24 6.74 -11.03
CA PHE A 35 2.99 7.69 -10.20
C PHE A 35 2.65 9.13 -10.60
N LEU A 36 2.15 9.91 -9.65
CA LEU A 36 1.75 11.30 -9.86
C LEU A 36 2.60 12.24 -8.99
N PRO A 37 3.22 13.28 -9.59
CA PRO A 37 3.99 14.27 -8.83
C PRO A 37 3.10 15.20 -8.01
N ILE A 38 1.85 15.39 -8.41
CA ILE A 38 0.86 16.26 -7.78
C ILE A 38 -0.50 15.53 -7.84
N PRO A 39 -1.31 15.58 -6.76
CA PRO A 39 -2.66 15.00 -6.77
C PRO A 39 -3.56 15.65 -7.82
N THR A 40 -4.42 14.86 -8.46
CA THR A 40 -5.34 15.30 -9.52
C THR A 40 -6.64 15.90 -9.00
N TYR A 41 -6.92 15.72 -7.69
CA TYR A 41 -8.09 16.30 -7.03
C TYR A 41 -8.00 17.83 -6.98
N SER A 42 -9.15 18.51 -6.98
CA SER A 42 -9.24 19.98 -6.92
C SER A 42 -8.65 20.58 -5.64
N THR A 43 -8.53 19.78 -4.58
CA THR A 43 -7.92 20.16 -3.30
C THR A 43 -6.39 20.09 -3.33
N TYR A 44 -5.79 19.53 -4.39
CA TYR A 44 -4.37 19.17 -4.45
C TYR A 44 -3.92 18.28 -3.30
N ALA A 45 -4.85 17.47 -2.77
CA ALA A 45 -4.62 16.58 -1.65
C ALA A 45 -5.39 15.26 -1.81
N PHE A 46 -4.90 14.21 -1.14
CA PHE A 46 -5.50 12.88 -1.10
C PHE A 46 -5.40 12.30 0.32
N THR A 47 -6.12 11.21 0.57
CA THR A 47 -5.99 10.42 1.80
C THR A 47 -5.38 9.09 1.43
N CYS A 48 -4.23 8.76 2.01
CA CYS A 48 -3.55 7.50 1.72
C CYS A 48 -4.33 6.33 2.33
N ILE A 49 -4.82 5.40 1.51
CA ILE A 49 -5.61 4.25 1.99
C ILE A 49 -4.79 3.35 2.93
N ALA A 50 -3.48 3.24 2.72
CA ALA A 50 -2.64 2.37 3.53
C ALA A 50 -2.39 2.90 4.96
N CYS A 51 -2.28 4.22 5.14
CA CYS A 51 -1.94 4.80 6.43
C CYS A 51 -3.04 5.65 7.06
N GLY A 52 -4.09 5.99 6.29
CA GLY A 52 -5.18 6.86 6.68
C GLY A 52 -4.82 8.35 6.79
N SER A 53 -3.59 8.75 6.49
CA SER A 53 -3.12 10.14 6.61
C SER A 53 -3.21 10.89 5.28
N HIS A 54 -3.39 12.22 5.36
CA HIS A 54 -3.42 13.08 4.19
C HIS A 54 -2.05 13.17 3.48
N GLY A 55 -2.08 13.40 2.16
CA GLY A 55 -0.92 13.68 1.34
C GLY A 55 -1.23 14.76 0.31
N SER A 56 -0.20 15.50 -0.11
CA SER A 56 -0.32 16.59 -1.11
C SER A 56 0.81 16.60 -2.15
N GLY A 57 1.69 15.59 -2.12
CA GLY A 57 2.84 15.47 -3.03
C GLY A 57 2.80 14.16 -3.82
N PHE A 58 3.99 13.58 -4.04
CA PHE A 58 4.16 12.33 -4.79
C PHE A 58 3.26 11.21 -4.28
N SER A 59 2.48 10.64 -5.19
CA SER A 59 1.53 9.57 -4.91
C SER A 59 1.56 8.49 -5.98
N TYR A 60 1.11 7.30 -5.60
CA TYR A 60 0.63 6.31 -6.56
C TYR A 60 -0.88 6.34 -6.51
N SER A 61 -1.51 6.56 -7.66
CA SER A 61 -2.95 6.73 -7.78
C SER A 61 -3.52 5.87 -8.89
N CYS A 62 -4.69 5.31 -8.64
CA CYS A 62 -5.51 4.64 -9.65
C CYS A 62 -6.43 5.68 -10.33
N ALA A 63 -6.44 5.74 -11.65
CA ALA A 63 -7.30 6.69 -12.36
C ALA A 63 -8.80 6.33 -12.32
N HIS A 64 -9.13 5.08 -11.97
CA HIS A 64 -10.48 4.54 -12.02
C HIS A 64 -11.14 4.41 -10.65
N CYS A 65 -10.37 4.65 -9.58
CA CYS A 65 -10.76 4.37 -8.22
C CYS A 65 -10.03 5.32 -7.27
N GLU A 66 -10.65 5.69 -6.15
CA GLU A 66 -10.05 6.59 -5.13
C GLU A 66 -8.95 5.88 -4.31
N PHE A 67 -8.10 5.11 -4.99
CA PHE A 67 -6.97 4.41 -4.41
C PHE A 67 -5.72 5.25 -4.56
N ASP A 68 -5.43 6.01 -3.51
CA ASP A 68 -4.22 6.80 -3.41
C ASP A 68 -3.31 6.27 -2.32
N LEU A 69 -2.02 6.20 -2.63
CA LEU A 69 -0.96 5.85 -1.70
C LEU A 69 0.11 6.92 -1.70
N HIS A 70 0.64 7.26 -0.52
CA HIS A 70 1.94 7.94 -0.47
C HIS A 70 2.99 7.07 -1.16
N MET A 71 3.95 7.70 -1.83
CA MET A 71 5.08 6.99 -2.46
C MET A 71 5.73 5.96 -1.50
N ASN A 72 6.00 6.37 -0.26
CA ASN A 72 6.57 5.48 0.75
C ASN A 72 5.59 4.37 1.17
N CYS A 73 4.30 4.67 1.30
CA CYS A 73 3.32 3.64 1.65
C CYS A 73 3.21 2.58 0.57
N ALA A 74 3.29 2.94 -0.71
CA ALA A 74 3.27 1.99 -1.81
C ALA A 74 4.54 1.10 -1.83
N LEU A 75 5.71 1.70 -1.57
CA LEU A 75 6.98 0.98 -1.52
C LEU A 75 7.08 -0.03 -0.37
N PHE A 76 6.44 0.27 0.76
CA PHE A 76 6.48 -0.56 1.97
C PHE A 76 5.18 -1.30 2.24
N LEU A 77 4.24 -1.31 1.29
CA LEU A 77 3.01 -2.09 1.44
C LEU A 77 3.38 -3.57 1.28
N PRO A 78 3.27 -4.39 2.34
CA PRO A 78 3.55 -5.81 2.19
C PRO A 78 2.48 -6.45 1.28
N ALA A 79 2.72 -7.66 0.80
CA ALA A 79 1.67 -8.47 0.15
C ALA A 79 0.83 -9.23 1.18
N ARG A 80 1.38 -9.38 2.40
CA ARG A 80 0.80 -10.16 3.49
C ARG A 80 1.14 -9.57 4.85
N ILE A 81 0.24 -9.67 5.81
CA ILE A 81 0.46 -9.17 7.18
C ILE A 81 0.02 -10.18 8.23
N ARG A 82 0.59 -10.07 9.43
CA ARG A 82 0.11 -10.74 10.64
C ARG A 82 -0.39 -9.70 11.62
N ILE A 83 -1.54 -9.94 12.22
CA ILE A 83 -2.08 -9.10 13.29
C ILE A 83 -2.04 -9.90 14.58
N LEU A 84 -0.90 -9.84 15.25
CA LEU A 84 -0.64 -10.59 16.47
C LEU A 84 -1.75 -10.33 17.50
N ASN A 85 -2.20 -11.40 18.16
CA ASN A 85 -3.24 -11.36 19.19
C ASN A 85 -4.65 -10.92 18.72
N LYS A 86 -4.86 -10.64 17.43
CA LYS A 86 -6.19 -10.37 16.85
C LYS A 86 -6.65 -11.48 15.92
N HIS A 87 -5.73 -12.04 15.14
CA HIS A 87 -6.05 -13.09 14.19
C HIS A 87 -4.85 -14.06 14.02
N PRO A 88 -5.04 -15.39 14.11
CA PRO A 88 -3.94 -16.35 14.07
C PRO A 88 -3.36 -16.58 12.67
N HIS A 89 -4.11 -16.30 11.61
CA HIS A 89 -3.64 -16.49 10.24
C HIS A 89 -3.02 -15.21 9.67
N GLU A 90 -2.27 -15.39 8.60
CA GLU A 90 -1.74 -14.29 7.81
C GLU A 90 -2.83 -13.79 6.86
N LEU A 91 -2.97 -12.47 6.76
CA LEU A 91 -3.92 -11.83 5.86
C LEU A 91 -3.18 -11.47 4.58
N THR A 92 -3.82 -11.71 3.44
CA THR A 92 -3.35 -11.29 2.12
C THR A 92 -4.02 -9.99 1.72
N LEU A 93 -3.29 -9.14 0.99
CA LEU A 93 -3.88 -7.98 0.38
C LEU A 93 -4.82 -8.44 -0.73
N ALA A 94 -6.06 -7.96 -0.71
CA ALA A 94 -7.02 -8.31 -1.74
C ALA A 94 -7.90 -7.11 -2.14
N PHE A 95 -8.48 -7.24 -3.33
CA PHE A 95 -9.05 -6.15 -4.13
C PHE A 95 -10.38 -6.60 -4.75
N ASP A 96 -11.22 -5.63 -5.13
CA ASP A 96 -12.40 -5.82 -6.00
C ASP A 96 -13.34 -6.94 -5.56
N PHE A 97 -13.85 -6.84 -4.33
CA PHE A 97 -14.82 -7.80 -3.83
C PHE A 97 -16.24 -7.29 -4.10
N PRO A 98 -17.16 -8.15 -4.57
CA PRO A 98 -18.54 -7.75 -4.83
C PRO A 98 -19.35 -7.49 -3.55
N GLU A 99 -18.83 -7.86 -2.39
CA GLU A 99 -19.52 -7.81 -1.11
C GLU A 99 -18.96 -6.71 -0.21
N ILE A 100 -19.86 -5.91 0.37
CA ILE A 100 -19.52 -4.93 1.41
C ILE A 100 -19.06 -5.71 2.65
N PHE A 101 -17.77 -5.59 2.97
CA PHE A 101 -17.17 -6.28 4.11
C PHE A 101 -17.11 -5.35 5.32
N ALA A 102 -17.48 -5.81 6.52
CA ALA A 102 -17.33 -5.01 7.73
C ALA A 102 -15.94 -5.23 8.35
N CYS A 103 -15.15 -4.17 8.52
CA CYS A 103 -13.81 -4.28 9.10
C CYS A 103 -13.88 -4.84 10.53
N ASN A 104 -13.18 -5.96 10.78
CA ASN A 104 -13.18 -6.61 12.10
C ASN A 104 -12.51 -5.77 13.22
N VAL A 105 -11.84 -4.66 12.88
CA VAL A 105 -11.15 -3.79 13.84
C VAL A 105 -11.99 -2.57 14.21
N CYS A 106 -12.53 -1.84 13.24
CA CYS A 106 -13.28 -0.60 13.48
C CYS A 106 -14.80 -0.73 13.29
N GLY A 107 -15.27 -1.84 12.72
CA GLY A 107 -16.69 -2.10 12.44
C GLY A 107 -17.25 -1.37 11.22
N ALA A 108 -16.50 -0.44 10.60
CA ALA A 108 -16.95 0.27 9.41
C ALA A 108 -16.84 -0.59 8.14
N ALA A 109 -17.68 -0.30 7.16
CA ALA A 109 -17.64 -0.94 5.84
C ALA A 109 -16.28 -0.71 5.15
N VAL A 110 -15.81 -1.75 4.47
CA VAL A 110 -14.68 -1.73 3.56
C VAL A 110 -15.24 -1.84 2.15
N GLU A 111 -14.90 -0.89 1.29
CA GLU A 111 -15.50 -0.80 -0.03
C GLU A 111 -14.70 -1.57 -1.09
N ASN A 112 -13.38 -1.37 -1.16
CA ASN A 112 -12.61 -1.83 -2.31
C ASN A 112 -11.28 -2.54 -1.97
N TYR A 113 -10.71 -2.28 -0.78
CA TYR A 113 -9.35 -2.70 -0.42
C TYR A 113 -9.28 -3.15 1.02
N LEU A 114 -8.93 -4.41 1.25
CA LEU A 114 -8.70 -4.93 2.60
C LEU A 114 -7.57 -5.95 2.66
N TRP A 115 -7.04 -6.10 3.85
CA TRP A 115 -6.34 -7.31 4.25
C TRP A 115 -7.39 -8.37 4.57
N ARG A 116 -7.38 -9.50 3.85
CA ARG A 116 -8.35 -10.59 4.03
C ARG A 116 -7.67 -11.92 4.34
N CYS A 117 -8.31 -12.73 5.16
CA CYS A 117 -8.02 -14.15 5.33
C CYS A 117 -9.25 -14.99 4.90
N ASP A 118 -9.01 -16.21 4.43
CA ASP A 118 -10.04 -17.15 3.97
C ASP A 118 -11.03 -17.58 5.07
N CYS A 119 -10.70 -17.35 6.34
CA CYS A 119 -11.60 -17.57 7.47
C CYS A 119 -12.58 -16.41 7.72
N ASP A 120 -12.81 -15.57 6.71
CA ASP A 120 -13.69 -14.40 6.76
C ASP A 120 -13.28 -13.31 7.78
N PHE A 121 -11.96 -13.15 7.95
CA PHE A 121 -11.39 -12.04 8.71
C PHE A 121 -10.82 -10.99 7.74
N GLY A 122 -11.32 -9.76 7.82
CA GLY A 122 -10.97 -8.67 6.92
C GLY A 122 -10.86 -7.31 7.62
N ILE A 123 -9.85 -6.52 7.26
CA ILE A 123 -9.65 -5.18 7.84
C ILE A 123 -9.21 -4.16 6.79
N HIS A 124 -9.53 -2.88 7.01
CA HIS A 124 -8.94 -1.80 6.21
C HIS A 124 -7.41 -1.84 6.27
N LEU A 125 -6.74 -1.42 5.20
CA LEU A 125 -5.27 -1.34 5.18
C LEU A 125 -4.72 -0.48 6.33
N GLY A 126 -5.36 0.66 6.60
CA GLY A 126 -5.02 1.55 7.70
C GLY A 126 -5.37 1.04 9.10
N CYS A 127 -6.25 0.05 9.24
CA CYS A 127 -6.66 -0.51 10.53
C CYS A 127 -5.59 -1.43 11.18
N THR A 128 -4.48 -1.66 10.48
CA THR A 128 -3.29 -2.35 11.02
C THR A 128 -2.61 -1.54 12.13
N LYS A 129 -2.73 -0.21 12.12
CA LYS A 129 -2.03 0.69 13.04
C LYS A 129 -2.75 0.94 14.37
N HIS A 130 -4.06 0.69 14.44
CA HIS A 130 -4.86 0.95 15.65
C HIS A 130 -4.61 -0.05 16.80
N ASN A 131 -3.72 -1.03 16.62
CA ASN A 131 -3.20 -1.89 17.68
C ASN A 131 -1.72 -2.18 17.42
N GLN A 132 -0.85 -1.21 17.71
CA GLN A 132 0.60 -1.38 17.64
C GLN A 132 1.06 -2.62 18.42
N GLN A 133 1.33 -3.71 17.71
CA GLN A 133 2.52 -4.55 17.87
C GLN A 133 2.85 -5.15 16.48
N LEU A 134 3.26 -4.28 15.56
CA LEU A 134 4.05 -4.71 14.40
C LEU A 134 5.50 -4.80 14.90
N GLN A 135 5.91 -6.00 15.29
CA GLN A 135 7.32 -6.38 15.47
C GLN A 135 7.74 -7.23 14.28
#